data_AF-A0A5Y1YEP4-F1
#
_entry.id   AF-A0A5Y1YEP4-F1
#
_cell.length_a   1.000
_cell.length_b   1.000
_cell.length_c   1.000
_cell.angle_alpha   90.00
_cell.angle_beta   90.00
_cell.angle_gamma   90.00
#
_symmetry.space_group_name_H-M   'P 1'
#
loop_
_entity.id
_entity.type
_entity.pdbx_description
1 polymer ?
#
loop_
_entity_poly.entity_id
_entity_poly.type
_entity_poly.pdbx_seq_one_letter_code
_entity_poly.pdbx_strand_id
1 'polypeptide(L)' 'MLTEVMHYYGLRCEPVDMGFFETEHHELLLRDLRAAIQNGRLIALTAVIGSGKTLLMRRLRESLEKEG' A
#
# COMPACT_ATOMS: atom_id res chain seq x y z
N MET A 1 -0.84 -27.38 -3.00
CA MET A 1 -0.17 -26.44 -2.09
C MET A 1 -1.01 -25.21 -1.78
N LEU A 2 -1.21 -24.22 -2.67
CA LEU A 2 -1.98 -23.01 -2.32
C LEU A 2 -3.46 -23.32 -2.03
N THR A 3 -4.09 -24.20 -2.81
CA THR A 3 -5.46 -24.69 -2.58
C THR A 3 -5.66 -25.39 -1.23
N GLU A 4 -4.67 -26.15 -0.75
CA GLU A 4 -4.73 -26.83 0.55
C GLU A 4 -4.62 -25.83 1.70
N VAL A 5 -3.76 -24.81 1.57
CA VAL A 5 -3.66 -23.69 2.51
C VAL A 5 -4.97 -22.92 2.55
N MET A 6 -5.53 -22.60 1.38
CA MET A 6 -6.83 -21.93 1.25
C MET A 6 -7.95 -22.68 1.99
N HIS A 7 -8.05 -23.99 1.76
CA HIS A 7 -9.04 -24.84 2.42
C HIS A 7 -8.81 -24.96 3.94
N TYR A 8 -7.57 -25.21 4.36
CA TYR A 8 -7.22 -25.38 5.78
C TYR A 8 -7.48 -24.12 6.61
N TYR A 9 -7.15 -22.93 6.08
CA TYR A 9 -7.36 -21.65 6.77
C TYR A 9 -8.73 -21.00 6.47
N GLY A 10 -9.57 -21.62 5.64
CA GLY A 10 -10.89 -21.08 5.28
C GLY A 10 -10.84 -19.74 4.55
N LEU A 11 -9.77 -19.49 3.79
CA LEU A 11 -9.57 -18.24 3.08
C LEU A 11 -10.48 -18.23 1.82
N ARG A 12 -11.16 -17.10 1.56
CA ARG A 12 -12.13 -16.98 0.45
C ARG A 12 -11.50 -16.66 -0.90
N CYS A 13 -10.29 -16.09 -0.89
CA CYS A 13 -9.51 -15.75 -2.08
C CYS A 13 -8.03 -15.81 -1.74
N GLU A 14 -7.18 -15.86 -2.76
CA GLU A 14 -5.74 -15.83 -2.53
C GLU A 14 -5.34 -14.53 -1.83
N PRO A 15 -4.38 -14.56 -0.88
CA PRO A 15 -3.92 -13.34 -0.20
C PRO A 15 -3.38 -12.27 -1.15
N VAL A 16 -2.86 -12.67 -2.31
CA VAL A 16 -2.37 -11.75 -3.36
C VAL A 16 -3.50 -11.00 -4.06
N ASP A 17 -4.70 -11.57 -4.06
CA ASP A 17 -5.91 -10.96 -4.61
C ASP A 17 -6.66 -10.15 -3.55
N MET A 18 -6.19 -10.18 -2.29
CA MET A 18 -6.77 -9.36 -1.24
C MET A 18 -6.49 -7.89 -1.55
N GLY A 19 -7.54 -7.07 -1.51
CA GLY A 19 -7.42 -5.63 -1.63
C GLY A 19 -6.51 -5.02 -0.55
N PHE A 20 -6.21 -3.74 -0.70
CA PHE A 20 -5.43 -3.04 0.32
C PHE A 20 -6.33 -2.59 1.45
N PHE A 21 -5.82 -2.75 2.66
CA PHE A 21 -6.51 -2.34 3.85
C PHE A 21 -6.32 -0.84 4.08
N GLU A 22 -7.37 -0.07 3.82
CA GLU A 22 -7.38 1.37 3.99
C GLU A 22 -7.71 1.74 5.44
N THR A 23 -7.01 2.75 5.95
CA THR A 23 -7.21 3.28 7.30
C THR A 23 -7.16 4.80 7.23
N GLU A 24 -7.80 5.49 8.17
CA GLU A 24 -7.75 6.96 8.26
C GLU A 24 -6.29 7.46 8.33
N HIS A 25 -5.43 6.72 9.03
CA HIS A 25 -4.00 7.05 9.12
C HIS A 25 -3.30 6.95 7.75
N HIS A 26 -3.64 5.96 6.93
CA HIS A 26 -3.11 5.84 5.57
C HIS A 26 -3.51 7.02 4.69
N GLU A 27 -4.75 7.51 4.80
CA GLU A 27 -5.23 8.65 4.01
C GLU A 27 -4.47 9.94 4.35
N LEU A 28 -4.30 10.22 5.64
CA LEU A 28 -3.53 11.38 6.10
C LEU A 28 -2.08 11.33 5.60
N LEU A 29 -1.44 10.18 5.74
CA LEU A 29 -0.06 10.00 5.30
C LEU A 29 0.09 10.15 3.78
N LEU A 30 -0.87 9.64 2.99
CA LEU A 30 -0.87 9.81 1.54
C LEU A 30 -1.06 11.28 1.14
N ARG A 31 -1.92 12.02 1.82
CA ARG A 31 -2.10 13.47 1.60
C ARG A 31 -0.79 14.24 1.84
N ASP A 32 -0.13 13.98 2.96
CA ASP A 32 1.12 14.65 3.31
C ASP A 32 2.24 14.31 2.32
N LEU A 33 2.33 13.04 1.91
CA LEU A 33 3.28 12.61 0.89
C LEU A 33 3.05 13.30 -0.45
N ARG A 34 1.80 13.42 -0.91
CA ARG A 34 1.47 14.13 -2.16
C ARG A 34 1.90 15.59 -2.12
N ALA A 35 1.59 16.29 -1.02
CA ALA A 35 2.02 17.67 -0.82
C ALA A 35 3.55 17.77 -0.80
N ALA A 36 4.24 16.86 -0.13
CA ALA A 36 5.71 16.85 -0.10
C ALA A 36 6.33 16.57 -1.48
N ILE A 37 5.74 15.68 -2.28
CA ILE A 37 6.20 15.35 -3.63
C ILE A 37 6.10 16.56 -4.55
N GLN A 38 4.98 17.29 -4.51
CA GLN A 38 4.79 18.53 -5.29
C GLN A 38 5.85 19.59 -4.99
N ASN A 39 6.41 19.58 -3.78
CA ASN A 39 7.48 20.49 -3.38
C ASN A 39 8.88 20.09 -3.92
N GLY A 40 9.01 18.96 -4.64
CA GLY A 40 10.23 18.55 -5.33
C GLY A 40 11.41 18.18 -4.43
N ARG A 41 11.15 17.79 -3.17
CA ARG A 41 12.19 17.47 -2.19
C ARG A 41 12.43 15.97 -2.09
N LEU A 42 13.60 15.58 -1.58
CA LEU A 42 13.86 14.21 -1.15
C LEU A 42 13.00 13.88 0.07
N ILE A 43 12.25 12.78 0.00
CA ILE A 43 11.36 12.30 1.08
C ILE A 43 11.86 10.94 1.54
N ALA A 44 12.05 10.77 2.85
CA ALA A 44 12.39 9.50 3.47
C ALA A 44 11.19 8.94 4.24
N LEU A 45 10.65 7.80 3.79
CA LEU A 45 9.59 7.07 4.51
C LEU A 45 10.21 5.95 5.36
N THR A 46 10.05 6.03 6.68
CA THR A 46 10.60 5.05 7.63
C THR A 46 9.47 4.30 8.33
N ALA A 47 9.67 3.00 8.59
CA ALA A 47 8.79 2.16 9.40
C ALA A 47 9.44 0.78 9.60
N VAL A 48 8.87 -0.04 10.49
CA VAL A 48 9.31 -1.43 10.74
C VAL A 48 9.24 -2.31 9.49
N ILE A 49 10.00 -3.41 9.48
CA ILE A 49 9.98 -4.39 8.38
C ILE A 49 8.56 -4.99 8.28
N GLY A 50 8.09 -5.22 7.05
CA GLY A 50 6.76 -5.81 6.80
C GLY A 50 5.59 -4.83 6.92
N SER A 51 5.83 -3.55 7.24
CA SER A 51 4.75 -2.55 7.44
C SER A 51 4.04 -2.07 6.16
N GLY A 52 4.31 -2.66 4.99
CA GLY A 52 3.65 -2.28 3.75
C GLY A 52 4.17 -1.03 3.03
N LYS A 53 5.33 -0.44 3.42
CA LYS A 53 5.91 0.77 2.76
C LYS A 53 6.00 0.64 1.23
N THR A 54 6.54 -0.48 0.74
CA THR A 54 6.72 -0.72 -0.70
C THR A 54 5.38 -0.77 -1.44
N LEU A 55 4.39 -1.45 -0.86
CA LEU A 55 3.03 -1.55 -1.43
C LEU A 55 2.35 -0.17 -1.46
N LEU A 56 2.48 0.60 -0.38
CA LEU A 56 1.95 1.96 -0.29
C LEU A 56 2.57 2.89 -1.35
N MET A 57 3.91 2.87 -1.50
CA MET A 57 4.59 3.71 -2.50
C MET A 57 4.23 3.33 -3.93
N ARG A 58 4.06 2.02 -4.20
CA ARG A 58 3.60 1.56 -5.52
C ARG A 58 2.22 2.10 -5.86
N ARG A 59 1.26 2.04 -4.92
CA ARG A 59 -0.08 2.58 -5.10
C ARG A 59 -0.11 4.09 -5.25
N LEU A 60 0.68 4.81 -4.44
CA LEU A 60 0.80 6.25 -4.56
C LEU A 60 1.30 6.63 -5.96
N ARG A 61 2.32 5.94 -6.47
CA ARG A 61 2.81 6.13 -7.83
C ARG A 61 1.72 5.88 -8.87
N GLU A 62 1.05 4.72 -8.81
CA GLU A 62 -0.05 4.37 -9.73
C GLU A 62 -1.19 5.40 -9.69
N SER A 63 -1.46 6.03 -8.54
CA SER A 63 -2.45 7.10 -8.44
C SER A 63 -1.97 8.41 -9.05
N LEU A 64 -0.72 8.81 -8.77
CA LEU A 64 -0.12 10.02 -9.35
C LEU A 64 -0.03 9.93 -10.87
N GLU A 65 0.28 8.75 -11.42
CA GLU A 65 0.32 8.49 -12.87
C GLU A 65 -1.07 8.59 -13.54
N LYS A 66 -2.15 8.35 -12.79
CA LYS A 66 -3.54 8.50 -13.30
C LYS A 66 -4.06 9.93 -13.21
N GLU A 67 -3.44 10.76 -12.38
CA GLU A 67 -3.85 12.16 -12.15
C GLU A 67 -3.12 13.14 -13.07
N GLY A 68 -2.02 12.73 -13.70
CA GLY A 68 -1.31 13.49 -14.75
C GLY A 68 -1.90 13.26 -16.13
#